data_AF-A0A9D7HH34-F1
#
_entry.id   AF-A0A9D7HH34-F1
#
_cell.length_a   1.000
_cell.length_b   1.000
_cell.length_c   1.000
_cell.angle_alpha   90.00
_cell.angle_beta   90.00
_cell.angle_gamma   90.00
#
_symmetry.space_group_name_H-M   'P 1'
#
loop_
_entity.id
_entity.type
_entity.pdbx_description
1 polymer ?
#
loop_
_entity_poly.entity_id
_entity_poly.type
_entity_poly.pdbx_seq_one_letter_code
_entity_poly.pdbx_strand_id
1 'polypeptide(L)'
;MLAFGTAGGGVNAREYAGCQLLEPLEVGESYDLSFYTNVAFGGSYWSPTRACNNMGMLFTMQPNIWTGLSGPLFTLRNYAHLHSTAIIGDTANWTLVSGSFVADSAYQYLVIGNFFSNALTDTLHLAPNNELGAYYFVDEYVCGGPGSPVSSPPVLSNRMRLNPVCGRIRYQRR
;
A
#
# COMPACT_ATOMS: atom_id res chain seq x y z
N MET A 1 -6.83 -4.95 1.44
CA MET A 1 -6.71 -3.97 2.52
C MET A 1 -7.73 -2.87 2.36
N LEU A 2 -8.40 -2.48 3.43
CA LEU A 2 -9.36 -1.38 3.50
C LEU A 2 -8.65 -0.03 3.36
N ALA A 3 -8.88 0.65 2.25
CA ALA A 3 -8.25 1.94 1.91
C ALA A 3 -9.18 3.12 2.18
N PHE A 4 -10.48 2.93 2.10
CA PHE A 4 -11.47 3.96 2.38
C PHE A 4 -12.70 3.32 3.02
N GLY A 5 -13.36 4.03 3.91
CA GLY A 5 -14.59 3.58 4.54
C GLY A 5 -14.59 3.82 6.04
N THR A 6 -15.68 3.39 6.65
CA THR A 6 -16.00 3.66 8.05
C THR A 6 -16.26 2.32 8.74
N ALA A 7 -15.59 2.06 9.86
CA ALA A 7 -15.96 0.94 10.73
C ALA A 7 -17.23 1.27 11.52
N GLY A 8 -17.86 0.25 12.12
CA GLY A 8 -19.01 0.45 13.00
C GLY A 8 -18.74 1.55 14.04
N GLY A 9 -19.65 2.52 14.18
CA GLY A 9 -19.49 3.67 15.07
C GLY A 9 -18.96 4.96 14.43
N GLY A 10 -18.83 5.04 13.10
CA GLY A 10 -18.51 6.30 12.41
C GLY A 10 -17.01 6.61 12.29
N VAL A 11 -16.14 5.69 12.68
CA VAL A 11 -14.68 5.89 12.70
C VAL A 11 -14.06 5.53 11.36
N ASN A 12 -13.22 6.42 10.81
CA ASN A 12 -12.41 6.14 9.62
C ASN A 12 -11.53 4.92 9.88
N ALA A 13 -11.77 3.84 9.14
CA ALA A 13 -10.97 2.63 9.27
C ALA A 13 -10.02 2.50 8.07
N ARG A 14 -8.79 2.05 8.36
CA ARG A 14 -7.77 1.74 7.38
C ARG A 14 -7.08 0.44 7.76
N GLU A 15 -6.78 -0.38 6.77
CA GLU A 15 -5.86 -1.49 6.92
C GLU A 15 -4.55 -1.15 6.21
N TYR A 16 -3.46 -1.64 6.77
CA TYR A 16 -2.13 -1.39 6.27
C TYR A 16 -1.36 -2.71 6.15
N ALA A 17 -0.51 -2.80 5.13
CA ALA A 17 0.50 -3.84 5.02
C ALA A 17 1.86 -3.18 5.24
N GLY A 18 2.73 -3.75 6.06
CA GLY A 18 4.02 -3.13 6.31
C GLY A 18 5.10 -4.11 6.74
N CYS A 19 6.34 -3.65 6.63
CA CYS A 19 7.53 -4.41 6.98
C CYS A 19 8.62 -3.51 7.57
N GLN A 20 9.54 -4.13 8.30
CA GLN A 20 10.81 -3.50 8.64
C GLN A 20 11.74 -3.59 7.43
N LEU A 21 12.45 -2.51 7.15
CA LEU A 21 13.51 -2.49 6.15
C LEU A 21 14.72 -3.29 6.67
N LEU A 22 15.52 -3.83 5.76
CA LEU A 22 16.73 -4.57 6.14
C LEU A 22 17.74 -3.65 6.84
N GLU A 23 17.84 -2.42 6.34
CA GLU A 23 18.66 -1.35 6.87
C GLU A 23 17.85 -0.04 6.81
N PRO A 24 18.11 0.93 7.69
CA PRO A 24 17.50 2.24 7.59
C PRO A 24 17.84 2.92 6.26
N LEU A 25 16.95 3.77 5.76
CA LEU A 25 17.26 4.62 4.60
C LEU A 25 18.38 5.61 4.95
N GLU A 26 19.16 5.99 3.94
CA GLU A 26 20.23 6.98 4.05
C GLU A 26 19.69 8.38 3.76
N VAL A 27 19.93 9.33 4.67
CA VAL A 27 19.43 10.70 4.52
C VAL A 27 20.15 11.39 3.36
N GLY A 28 19.36 11.99 2.46
CA GLY A 28 19.85 12.65 1.25
C GLY A 28 19.87 11.76 0.02
N GLU A 29 19.66 10.44 0.16
CA GLU A 29 19.64 9.51 -0.96
C GLU A 29 18.25 9.41 -1.61
N SER A 30 18.26 9.22 -2.93
CA SER A 30 17.05 9.04 -3.74
C SER A 30 16.68 7.57 -3.85
N TYR A 31 15.40 7.27 -3.64
CA TYR A 31 14.84 5.92 -3.71
C TYR A 31 13.74 5.84 -4.75
N ASP A 32 13.82 4.83 -5.63
CA ASP A 32 12.76 4.49 -6.57
C ASP A 32 11.76 3.54 -5.90
N LEU A 33 10.49 3.91 -6.00
CA LEU A 33 9.38 3.27 -5.32
C LEU A 33 8.37 2.77 -6.34
N SER A 34 7.89 1.55 -6.17
CA SER A 34 6.73 1.08 -6.93
C SER A 34 5.97 -0.01 -6.22
N PHE A 35 4.68 -0.15 -6.54
CA PHE A 35 3.87 -1.31 -6.21
C PHE A 35 2.71 -1.45 -7.20
N TYR A 36 2.18 -2.66 -7.35
CA TYR A 36 0.95 -2.90 -8.09
C TYR A 36 -0.24 -2.99 -7.15
N THR A 37 -1.37 -2.43 -7.56
CA THR A 37 -2.62 -2.52 -6.81
C THR A 37 -3.83 -2.68 -7.71
N ASN A 38 -4.86 -3.36 -7.22
CA ASN A 38 -6.12 -3.57 -7.93
C ASN A 38 -7.28 -3.47 -6.94
N VAL A 39 -8.40 -2.85 -7.36
CA VAL A 39 -9.58 -2.72 -6.48
C VAL A 39 -10.28 -4.07 -6.36
N ALA A 40 -10.54 -4.52 -5.14
CA ALA A 40 -11.10 -5.83 -4.83
C ALA A 40 -12.63 -5.88 -5.03
N PHE A 41 -13.10 -5.49 -6.21
CA PHE A 41 -14.53 -5.42 -6.54
C PHE A 41 -15.15 -6.82 -6.74
N GLY A 42 -16.41 -7.01 -6.31
CA GLY A 42 -17.18 -8.23 -6.58
C GLY A 42 -16.86 -9.44 -5.70
N GLY A 43 -16.23 -9.25 -4.54
CA GLY A 43 -15.95 -10.32 -3.57
C GLY A 43 -17.22 -10.93 -2.96
N SER A 44 -17.16 -12.21 -2.56
CA SER A 44 -18.32 -12.97 -2.02
C SER A 44 -18.53 -12.84 -0.51
N TYR A 45 -17.47 -12.54 0.26
CA TYR A 45 -17.55 -12.38 1.72
C TYR A 45 -17.83 -10.92 2.13
N TRP A 46 -17.09 -9.99 1.54
CA TRP A 46 -17.32 -8.56 1.63
C TRP A 46 -17.12 -7.97 0.23
N SER A 47 -18.12 -7.25 -0.27
CA SER A 47 -18.15 -6.77 -1.66
C SER A 47 -18.00 -5.26 -1.68
N PRO A 48 -16.76 -4.73 -1.62
CA PRO A 48 -16.51 -3.29 -1.68
C PRO A 48 -17.00 -2.75 -3.02
N THR A 49 -17.69 -1.62 -2.97
CA THR A 49 -18.35 -1.00 -4.14
C THR A 49 -17.78 0.37 -4.47
N ARG A 50 -16.72 0.78 -3.77
CA ARG A 50 -15.99 2.02 -4.01
C ARG A 50 -14.57 1.74 -4.48
N ALA A 51 -14.09 2.61 -5.34
CA ALA A 51 -12.68 2.87 -5.57
C ALA A 51 -12.31 4.22 -4.93
N CYS A 52 -11.03 4.43 -4.65
CA CYS A 52 -10.52 5.70 -4.16
C CYS A 52 -9.16 6.04 -4.76
N ASN A 53 -8.74 7.29 -4.61
CA ASN A 53 -7.34 7.67 -4.78
C ASN A 53 -6.54 7.41 -3.49
N ASN A 54 -5.29 7.87 -3.47
CA ASN A 54 -4.39 7.89 -2.30
C ASN A 54 -3.92 6.53 -1.78
N MET A 55 -4.03 5.46 -2.58
CA MET A 55 -3.20 4.28 -2.36
C MET A 55 -1.73 4.66 -2.51
N GLY A 56 -0.91 4.33 -1.52
CA GLY A 56 0.47 4.80 -1.44
C GLY A 56 1.39 4.04 -0.50
N MET A 57 2.63 4.51 -0.44
CA MET A 57 3.72 4.06 0.42
C MET A 57 4.13 5.16 1.39
N LEU A 58 4.27 4.80 2.66
CA LEU A 58 4.71 5.67 3.74
C LEU A 58 5.87 5.00 4.47
N PHE A 59 6.95 5.75 4.64
CA PHE A 59 8.07 5.33 5.47
C PHE A 59 7.94 5.88 6.89
N THR A 60 8.28 5.05 7.89
CA THR A 60 8.21 5.43 9.30
C THR A 60 9.48 5.07 10.06
N MET A 61 9.79 5.83 11.12
CA MET A 61 10.91 5.54 12.01
C MET A 61 10.53 4.59 13.15
N GLN A 62 9.24 4.48 13.46
CA GLN A 62 8.72 3.62 14.52
C GLN A 62 7.94 2.44 13.92
N PRO A 63 7.97 1.26 14.57
CA PRO A 63 7.16 0.13 14.15
C PRO A 63 5.68 0.48 14.34
N ASN A 64 4.91 0.30 13.28
CA ASN A 64 3.44 0.38 13.33
C ASN A 64 2.79 -0.87 12.73
N ILE A 65 3.59 -1.93 12.64
CA ILE A 65 3.18 -3.23 12.13
C ILE A 65 2.72 -4.03 13.32
N TRP A 66 1.51 -4.56 13.22
CA TRP A 66 0.94 -5.29 14.33
C TRP A 66 0.30 -6.61 13.87
N THR A 67 0.34 -7.62 14.74
CA THR A 67 0.10 -9.03 14.38
C THR A 67 -1.15 -9.66 15.01
N GLY A 68 -2.09 -8.89 15.59
CA GLY A 68 -3.35 -9.42 16.18
C GLY A 68 -4.64 -8.61 15.88
N LEU A 69 -5.59 -8.54 16.84
CA LEU A 69 -6.80 -7.63 16.88
C LEU A 69 -6.79 -6.23 17.63
N SER A 70 -6.03 -5.97 18.71
CA SER A 70 -5.66 -4.65 19.31
C SER A 70 -4.18 -4.16 19.20
N GLY A 71 -3.90 -3.01 18.57
CA GLY A 71 -2.58 -2.35 18.57
C GLY A 71 -2.67 -0.85 18.85
N PRO A 72 -1.55 -0.12 18.99
CA PRO A 72 -1.58 1.35 19.06
C PRO A 72 -2.24 1.90 17.79
N LEU A 73 -3.02 2.98 17.95
CA LEU A 73 -3.67 3.62 16.80
C LEU A 73 -2.61 4.12 15.81
N PHE A 74 -2.73 3.69 14.56
CA PHE A 74 -1.93 4.24 13.49
C PHE A 74 -2.62 5.49 12.94
N THR A 75 -2.28 6.64 13.52
CA THR A 75 -2.91 7.92 13.17
C THR A 75 -2.65 8.29 11.71
N LEU A 76 -3.71 8.75 11.04
CA LEU A 76 -3.64 9.28 9.68
C LEU A 76 -2.72 10.50 9.65
N ARG A 77 -1.82 10.53 8.67
CA ARG A 77 -0.87 11.63 8.48
C ARG A 77 -1.30 12.61 7.39
N ASN A 78 -2.29 12.25 6.57
CA ASN A 78 -2.66 12.97 5.35
C ASN A 78 -1.45 13.23 4.44
N TYR A 79 -0.53 12.26 4.42
CA TYR A 79 0.73 12.31 3.71
C TYR A 79 1.20 10.88 3.42
N ALA A 80 1.87 10.72 2.28
CA ALA A 80 2.60 9.53 1.89
C ALA A 80 3.80 9.97 1.05
N HIS A 81 4.92 9.25 1.12
CA HIS A 81 6.09 9.53 0.28
C HIS A 81 5.81 9.23 -1.20
N LEU A 82 4.92 8.29 -1.48
CA LEU A 82 4.36 8.02 -2.80
C LEU A 82 2.86 7.73 -2.65
N HIS A 83 2.01 8.30 -3.51
CA HIS A 83 0.62 7.87 -3.64
C HIS A 83 0.05 8.20 -5.02
N SER A 84 -0.99 7.48 -5.42
CA SER A 84 -1.78 7.84 -6.60
C SER A 84 -2.73 9.00 -6.27
N THR A 85 -2.62 10.10 -7.00
CA THR A 85 -3.60 11.21 -6.92
C THR A 85 -4.89 10.90 -7.70
N ALA A 86 -4.79 10.07 -8.73
CA ALA A 86 -5.92 9.56 -9.48
C ALA A 86 -6.63 8.42 -8.73
N ILE A 87 -7.95 8.30 -8.93
CA ILE A 87 -8.73 7.17 -8.43
C ILE A 87 -8.34 5.90 -9.18
N ILE A 88 -7.98 4.84 -8.44
CA ILE A 88 -7.66 3.54 -9.01
C ILE A 88 -8.94 2.68 -9.03
N GLY A 89 -9.64 2.71 -10.17
CA GLY A 89 -10.95 2.06 -10.33
C GLY A 89 -11.01 0.88 -11.31
N ASP A 90 -9.90 0.49 -11.94
CA ASP A 90 -9.87 -0.68 -12.83
C ASP A 90 -10.03 -1.96 -12.00
N THR A 91 -11.10 -2.70 -12.27
CA THR A 91 -11.45 -3.95 -11.57
C THR A 91 -10.86 -5.19 -12.23
N ALA A 92 -10.29 -5.07 -13.43
CA ALA A 92 -9.76 -6.19 -14.22
C ALA A 92 -8.23 -6.22 -14.23
N ASN A 93 -7.56 -5.06 -14.27
CA ASN A 93 -6.11 -4.97 -14.38
C ASN A 93 -5.45 -4.40 -13.12
N TRP A 94 -4.21 -4.83 -12.88
CA TRP A 94 -3.34 -4.24 -11.88
C TRP A 94 -2.84 -2.87 -12.34
N THR A 95 -2.92 -1.89 -11.45
CA THR A 95 -2.43 -0.53 -11.67
C THR A 95 -1.08 -0.37 -10.98
N LEU A 96 -0.07 0.07 -11.73
CA LEU A 96 1.24 0.44 -11.20
C LEU A 96 1.17 1.82 -10.54
N VAL A 97 1.53 1.90 -9.27
CA VAL A 97 1.83 3.17 -8.58
C VAL A 97 3.34 3.24 -8.43
N SER A 98 3.97 4.27 -8.98
CA SER A 98 5.43 4.42 -8.95
C SER A 98 5.87 5.87 -8.88
N GLY A 99 7.09 6.08 -8.42
CA GLY A 99 7.72 7.39 -8.32
C GLY A 99 9.05 7.28 -7.58
N SER A 100 9.62 8.41 -7.21
CA SER A 100 10.84 8.44 -6.40
C SER A 100 10.75 9.54 -5.34
N PHE A 101 11.54 9.38 -4.28
CA PHE A 101 11.67 10.41 -3.25
C PHE A 101 13.10 10.45 -2.70
N VAL A 102 13.48 11.59 -2.15
CA VAL A 102 14.73 11.75 -1.41
C VAL A 102 14.44 11.57 0.08
N ALA A 103 15.15 10.65 0.73
CA ALA A 103 14.95 10.39 2.15
C ALA A 103 15.44 11.58 3.00
N ASP A 104 14.54 12.15 3.81
CA ASP A 104 14.81 13.23 4.77
C ASP A 104 15.11 12.70 6.18
N SER A 105 15.08 11.38 6.36
CA SER A 105 15.24 10.70 7.64
C SER A 105 15.68 9.26 7.44
N ALA A 106 16.32 8.69 8.47
CA ALA A 106 16.71 7.29 8.51
C ALA A 106 15.51 6.38 8.81
N TYR A 107 14.56 6.31 7.86
CA TYR A 107 13.36 5.50 8.00
C TYR A 107 13.70 4.02 8.11
N GLN A 108 12.96 3.29 8.96
CA GLN A 108 13.24 1.89 9.29
C GLN A 108 12.12 0.94 8.86
N TYR A 109 10.97 1.48 8.47
CA TYR A 109 9.78 0.70 8.15
C TYR A 109 9.10 1.26 6.90
N LEU A 110 8.52 0.35 6.11
CA LEU A 110 7.66 0.66 4.97
C LEU A 110 6.24 0.22 5.31
N VAL A 111 5.27 1.08 5.02
CA VAL A 111 3.85 0.82 5.15
C VAL A 111 3.17 1.15 3.82
N ILE A 112 2.33 0.26 3.33
CA ILE A 112 1.44 0.47 2.18
C ILE A 112 0.03 0.68 2.71
N GLY A 113 -0.75 1.53 2.03
CA GLY A 113 -2.17 1.75 2.29
C GLY A 113 -2.65 3.13 1.87
N ASN A 114 -3.74 3.60 2.46
CA ASN A 114 -4.21 4.97 2.31
C ASN A 114 -4.10 5.71 3.66
N PHE A 115 -3.29 6.76 3.68
CA PHE A 115 -2.91 7.51 4.88
C PHE A 115 -3.70 8.82 5.05
N PHE A 116 -4.70 9.03 4.20
CA PHE A 116 -5.49 10.24 4.12
C PHE A 116 -6.87 10.03 4.74
N SER A 117 -7.40 11.09 5.36
CA SER A 117 -8.76 11.13 5.88
C SER A 117 -9.81 10.94 4.78
N ASN A 118 -11.04 10.58 5.15
CA ASN A 118 -12.14 10.47 4.20
C ASN A 118 -12.41 11.82 3.50
N ALA A 119 -12.18 12.96 4.17
CA ALA A 119 -12.35 14.29 3.58
C ALA A 119 -11.28 14.65 2.53
N LEU A 120 -10.13 13.97 2.56
CA LEU A 120 -9.03 14.17 1.60
C LEU A 120 -8.89 12.99 0.62
N THR A 121 -9.84 12.07 0.62
CA THR A 121 -9.87 10.91 -0.27
C THR A 121 -11.06 11.03 -1.21
N ASP A 122 -10.78 11.11 -2.50
CA ASP A 122 -11.80 11.09 -3.53
C ASP A 122 -12.21 9.64 -3.84
N THR A 123 -13.47 9.44 -4.22
CA THR A 123 -14.03 8.10 -4.42
C THR A 123 -14.91 8.00 -5.66
N LEU A 124 -14.91 6.81 -6.25
CA LEU A 124 -15.79 6.43 -7.35
C LEU A 124 -16.67 5.27 -6.93
N HIS A 125 -17.97 5.35 -7.21
CA HIS A 125 -18.88 4.23 -7.06
C HIS A 125 -18.72 3.28 -8.26
N LEU A 126 -18.34 2.04 -7.98
CA LEU A 126 -18.22 0.96 -8.96
C LEU A 126 -19.53 0.19 -9.16
N ALA A 127 -20.45 0.27 -8.19
CA ALA A 127 -21.78 -0.33 -8.25
C ALA A 127 -22.84 0.58 -7.58
N PRO A 128 -24.12 0.48 -8.01
CA PRO A 128 -25.19 1.36 -7.55
C PRO A 128 -25.71 1.06 -6.12
N ASN A 129 -25.29 -0.02 -5.47
CA ASN A 129 -25.87 -0.49 -4.21
C ASN A 129 -24.82 -0.83 -3.13
N ASN A 130 -25.17 -0.48 -1.88
CA ASN A 130 -24.40 -0.63 -0.64
C ASN A 130 -23.12 0.22 -0.60
N GLU A 131 -23.06 1.26 0.23
CA GLU A 131 -21.90 2.16 0.35
C GLU A 131 -20.74 1.52 1.14
N LEU A 132 -20.28 0.37 0.66
CA LEU A 132 -19.13 -0.28 1.23
C LEU A 132 -17.85 0.45 0.82
N GLY A 133 -16.87 0.43 1.72
CA GLY A 133 -15.59 1.11 1.54
C GLY A 133 -14.82 0.64 0.31
N ALA A 134 -13.67 1.27 0.06
CA ALA A 134 -12.75 0.83 -0.98
C ALA A 134 -11.74 -0.16 -0.39
N TYR A 135 -11.56 -1.29 -1.08
CA TYR A 135 -10.60 -2.34 -0.69
C TYR A 135 -9.69 -2.66 -1.86
N TYR A 136 -8.42 -2.88 -1.55
CA TYR A 136 -7.41 -3.09 -2.57
C TYR A 136 -6.59 -4.35 -2.31
N PHE A 137 -6.26 -5.06 -3.38
CA PHE A 137 -5.14 -5.99 -3.39
C PHE A 137 -3.86 -5.21 -3.69
N VAL A 138 -2.75 -5.70 -3.16
CA VAL A 138 -1.41 -5.13 -3.38
C VAL A 138 -0.47 -6.28 -3.68
N ASP A 139 0.39 -6.09 -4.68
CA ASP A 139 1.44 -7.04 -5.03
C ASP A 139 2.71 -6.30 -5.50
N GLU A 140 3.82 -7.04 -5.55
CA GLU A 140 5.08 -6.66 -6.19
C GLU A 140 5.56 -5.23 -5.86
N TYR A 141 5.95 -5.00 -4.61
CA TYR A 141 6.50 -3.72 -4.18
C TYR A 141 8.03 -3.68 -4.29
N VAL A 142 8.56 -2.51 -4.65
CA VAL A 142 10.00 -2.23 -4.81
C VAL A 142 10.35 -0.94 -4.06
N CYS A 143 11.48 -0.98 -3.36
CA CYS A 143 12.17 0.19 -2.81
C CYS A 143 13.64 0.03 -3.19
N GLY A 144 14.05 0.61 -4.31
CA GLY A 144 15.40 0.54 -4.84
C GLY A 144 16.22 1.76 -4.43
N GLY A 145 17.43 1.54 -3.90
CA GLY A 145 18.36 2.63 -3.59
C GLY A 145 19.19 3.05 -4.81
N PRO A 146 20.02 4.11 -4.66
CA PRO A 146 20.91 4.59 -5.70
C PRO A 146 21.81 3.45 -6.22
N GLY A 147 21.86 3.27 -7.55
CA GLY A 147 22.67 2.23 -8.18
C GLY A 147 22.14 0.79 -8.07
N SER A 148 20.96 0.59 -7.45
CA SER A 148 20.28 -0.71 -7.51
C SER A 148 19.69 -0.89 -8.91
N PRO A 149 19.94 -2.00 -9.62
CA PRO A 149 19.23 -2.26 -10.86
C PRO A 149 17.75 -2.37 -10.50
N VAL A 150 16.92 -1.45 -11.00
CA VAL A 150 15.46 -1.56 -10.94
C VAL A 150 15.13 -2.89 -11.59
N SER A 151 14.85 -3.92 -10.78
CA SER A 151 14.52 -5.22 -11.33
C SER A 151 13.23 -4.99 -12.10
N SER A 152 13.29 -5.19 -13.42
CA SER A 152 12.14 -5.24 -14.32
C SER A 152 10.97 -5.96 -13.65
N PRO A 153 9.71 -5.55 -13.92
CA PRO A 153 8.54 -6.16 -13.28
C PRO A 153 8.65 -7.68 -13.40
N PRO A 154 8.42 -8.45 -12.31
CA PRO A 154 8.47 -9.90 -12.39
C PRO A 154 7.58 -10.36 -13.55
N VAL A 155 8.19 -11.03 -14.52
CA VAL A 155 7.46 -11.72 -15.57
C VAL A 155 6.52 -12.70 -14.87
N LEU A 156 5.22 -12.61 -15.16
CA LEU A 156 4.18 -13.55 -14.73
C LEU A 156 4.63 -14.98 -15.07
N SER A 157 5.27 -15.59 -14.09
CA SER A 157 5.75 -16.96 -14.13
C SER A 157 5.22 -17.57 -12.86
N ASN A 158 4.41 -18.63 -13.01
CA ASN A 158 3.93 -19.51 -11.93
C ASN A 158 5.07 -20.23 -11.16
N ARG A 159 6.28 -19.67 -11.18
CA ARG A 159 7.41 -19.99 -10.32
C ARG A 159 8.08 -18.68 -9.90
N MET A 160 7.83 -18.33 -8.64
CA MET A 160 8.56 -17.37 -7.84
C MET A 160 10.08 -17.64 -8.00
N ARG A 161 10.79 -16.78 -8.74
CA ARG A 161 12.25 -16.82 -8.85
C ARG A 161 12.88 -15.68 -8.05
N LEU A 162 13.83 -16.10 -7.22
CA LEU A 162 14.68 -15.29 -6.36
C LEU A 162 15.54 -14.33 -7.20
N ASN A 163 15.60 -13.05 -6.84
CA ASN A 163 16.67 -12.16 -7.27
C ASN A 163 17.36 -11.61 -5.99
N PRO A 164 18.71 -11.61 -5.88
CA PRO A 164 19.40 -11.43 -4.59
C PRO A 164 19.39 -10.00 -4.02
N VAL A 165 18.71 -9.05 -4.64
CA VAL A 165 18.82 -7.61 -4.31
C VAL A 165 17.60 -7.06 -3.57
N CYS A 166 16.49 -7.80 -3.49
CA CYS A 166 15.27 -7.31 -2.82
C CYS A 166 14.72 -8.34 -1.83
N GLY A 167 14.69 -7.94 -0.56
CA GLY A 167 14.41 -8.77 0.61
C GLY A 167 13.02 -9.40 0.62
N ARG A 168 12.99 -10.69 0.93
CA ARG A 168 11.80 -11.55 1.10
C ARG A 168 10.92 -11.12 2.27
N ILE A 169 9.61 -11.11 2.07
CA ILE A 169 8.61 -11.44 3.12
C ILE A 169 7.93 -12.74 2.70
N ARG A 170 8.05 -13.78 3.53
CA ARG A 170 7.26 -15.01 3.37
C ARG A 170 5.96 -14.86 4.15
N TYR A 171 4.83 -15.07 3.48
CA TYR A 171 3.62 -15.50 4.14
C TYR A 171 3.72 -17.01 4.43
N GLN A 172 3.74 -17.39 5.70
CA GLN A 172 3.46 -18.78 6.08
C GLN A 172 1.94 -18.91 6.26
N ARG A 173 1.32 -19.78 5.47
CA ARG A 173 0.14 -20.54 5.94
C ARG A 173 0.41 -22.02 5.70
N ARG A 174 0.02 -22.79 6.72
CA ARG A 174 -0.03 -24.26 6.70
C ARG A 174 -0.95 -24.75 5.58
#